data_AF-A0A508A7W2-F1
#
_entry.id   AF-A0A508A7W2-F1
#
_cell.length_a   1.000
_cell.length_b   1.000
_cell.length_c   1.000
_cell.angle_alpha   90.00
_cell.angle_beta   90.00
_cell.angle_gamma   90.00
#
_symmetry.space_group_name_H-M   'P 1'
#
loop_
_entity.id
_entity.type
_entity.pdbx_description
1 polymer ?
#
loop_
_entity_poly.entity_id
_entity_poly.type
_entity_poly.pdbx_seq_one_letter_code
_entity_poly.pdbx_strand_id
1 'polypeptide(L)'
;MTTLPAIGFALSALVGAPALAVLARASRDFDRRLKSTHPHVWARIAPDPRLAPSLSSASARFIMRGDDREVPDPLLTALGDRCHRAGYWAMSAFLGAVLSTAVPAILGG
;
A
#
# COMPACT_ATOMS: atom_id res chain seq x y z
N MET A 1 -24.22 -9.66 24.52
CA MET A 1 -24.55 -8.95 23.27
C MET A 1 -23.31 -8.20 22.77
N THR A 2 -22.32 -8.90 22.21
CA THR A 2 -20.98 -8.37 21.88
C THR A 2 -20.38 -9.00 20.61
N THR A 3 -21.22 -9.40 19.65
CA THR A 3 -20.77 -10.18 18.46
C THR A 3 -20.67 -9.36 17.19
N LEU A 4 -21.51 -8.35 16.99
CA LEU A 4 -21.54 -7.52 15.78
C LEU A 4 -20.25 -6.73 15.48
N PRO A 5 -19.64 -5.99 16.44
CA PRO A 5 -18.40 -5.25 16.16
C PRO A 5 -17.19 -6.18 15.94
N ALA A 6 -17.17 -7.34 16.60
CA ALA A 6 -16.12 -8.35 16.43
C ALA A 6 -16.16 -9.00 15.03
N ILE A 7 -17.36 -9.25 14.49
CA ILE A 7 -17.53 -9.79 13.14
C ILE A 7 -17.12 -8.75 12.08
N GLY A 8 -17.51 -7.48 12.26
CA GLY A 8 -17.11 -6.40 11.37
C GLY A 8 -15.59 -6.18 11.34
N PHE A 9 -14.94 -6.23 12.51
CA PHE A 9 -13.48 -6.17 12.61
C PHE A 9 -12.80 -7.39 11.98
N ALA A 10 -13.32 -8.59 12.22
CA ALA A 10 -12.78 -9.82 11.65
C ALA A 10 -12.87 -9.85 10.12
N LEU A 11 -14.00 -9.41 9.54
CA LEU A 11 -14.16 -9.29 8.08
C LEU A 11 -13.24 -8.22 7.50
N SER A 12 -13.11 -7.07 8.17
CA SER A 12 -12.18 -6.01 7.77
C SER A 12 -10.72 -6.50 7.79
N ALA A 13 -10.34 -7.29 8.80
CA ALA A 13 -9.03 -7.90 8.90
C ALA A 13 -8.82 -8.98 7.81
N LEU A 14 -9.85 -9.77 7.50
CA LEU A 14 -9.77 -10.85 6.50
C LEU A 14 -9.58 -10.31 5.07
N VAL A 15 -10.11 -9.13 4.79
CA VAL A 15 -9.98 -8.46 3.48
C VAL A 15 -8.74 -7.55 3.45
N GLY A 16 -8.46 -6.86 4.56
CA GLY A 16 -7.31 -5.95 4.67
C GLY A 16 -5.96 -6.67 4.67
N ALA A 17 -5.84 -7.81 5.36
CA ALA A 17 -4.59 -8.57 5.45
C ALA A 17 -4.04 -9.07 4.10
N PRO A 18 -4.82 -9.71 3.21
CA PRO A 18 -4.30 -10.13 1.91
C PRO A 18 -3.95 -8.93 1.01
N ALA A 19 -4.72 -7.83 1.08
CA ALA A 19 -4.42 -6.63 0.32
C ALA A 19 -3.11 -5.97 0.79
N LEU A 20 -2.88 -5.90 2.10
CA LEU A 20 -1.61 -5.48 2.70
C LEU A 20 -0.46 -6.41 2.33
N ALA A 21 -0.67 -7.73 2.32
CA ALA A 21 0.34 -8.70 1.95
C ALA A 21 0.75 -8.56 0.47
N VAL A 22 -0.22 -8.36 -0.43
CA VAL A 22 0.03 -8.08 -1.85
C VAL A 22 0.81 -6.78 -2.03
N LEU A 23 0.42 -5.71 -1.32
CA LEU A 23 1.12 -4.43 -1.35
C LEU A 23 2.56 -4.55 -0.82
N ALA A 24 2.75 -5.24 0.30
CA ALA A 24 4.07 -5.47 0.89
C ALA A 24 4.97 -6.28 -0.05
N ARG A 25 4.43 -7.30 -0.72
CA ARG A 25 5.17 -8.09 -1.70
C ARG A 25 5.55 -7.26 -2.93
N ALA A 26 4.60 -6.54 -3.51
CA ALA A 26 4.85 -5.68 -4.66
C ALA A 26 5.89 -4.59 -4.34
N SER A 27 5.82 -4.00 -3.15
CA SER A 27 6.82 -3.03 -2.68
C SER A 27 8.21 -3.63 -2.52
N ARG A 28 8.33 -4.85 -1.98
CA ARG A 28 9.62 -5.56 -1.89
C ARG A 28 10.21 -5.87 -3.26
N ASP A 29 9.38 -6.31 -4.20
CA ASP A 29 9.83 -6.62 -5.57
C ASP A 29 10.29 -5.33 -6.29
N PHE A 30 9.58 -4.22 -6.10
CA PHE A 30 9.98 -2.90 -6.58
C PHE A 30 11.32 -2.46 -5.99
N ASP A 31 11.46 -2.49 -4.65
CA ASP A 31 12.70 -2.12 -3.96
C ASP A 31 13.89 -2.97 -4.43
N ARG A 32 13.69 -4.28 -4.56
CA ARG A 32 14.72 -5.21 -5.01
C ARG A 32 15.17 -4.86 -6.42
N ARG A 33 14.24 -4.63 -7.34
CA ARG A 33 14.53 -4.26 -8.73
C ARG A 33 15.22 -2.91 -8.82
N LEU A 34 14.73 -1.92 -8.08
CA LEU A 34 15.28 -0.57 -8.08
C LEU A 34 16.73 -0.58 -7.55
N LYS A 35 16.99 -1.31 -6.47
CA LYS A 35 18.36 -1.48 -5.93
C LYS A 35 19.29 -2.23 -6.88
N SER A 36 18.79 -3.28 -7.56
CA SER A 36 19.62 -4.10 -8.44
C SER A 36 19.93 -3.44 -9.78
N THR A 37 18.95 -2.72 -10.34
CA THR A 37 19.00 -2.25 -11.73
C THR A 37 19.30 -0.75 -11.80
N HIS A 38 18.85 0.04 -10.82
CA HIS A 38 19.00 1.49 -10.79
C HIS A 38 19.59 1.97 -9.45
N PRO A 39 20.79 1.51 -9.06
CA PRO A 39 21.39 1.85 -7.76
C PRO A 39 21.62 3.36 -7.58
N HIS A 40 21.83 4.09 -8.68
CA HIS A 40 21.98 5.55 -8.69
C HIS A 40 20.66 6.26 -8.38
N VAL A 41 19.52 5.76 -8.89
CA VAL A 41 18.18 6.28 -8.53
C VAL A 41 17.89 5.95 -7.07
N TRP A 42 18.17 4.71 -6.65
CA TRP A 42 18.02 4.30 -5.26
C TRP A 42 18.80 5.22 -4.31
N ALA A 43 20.06 5.54 -4.62
CA ALA A 43 20.87 6.44 -3.80
C ALA A 43 20.29 7.85 -3.67
N ARG A 44 19.60 8.36 -4.70
CA ARG A 44 18.95 9.69 -4.65
C ARG A 44 17.70 9.69 -3.78
N ILE A 45 16.96 8.58 -3.74
CA ILE A 45 15.69 8.51 -3.01
C ILE A 45 15.83 7.86 -1.63
N ALA A 46 16.92 7.12 -1.38
CA ALA A 46 17.11 6.33 -0.18
C ALA A 46 16.87 7.20 1.06
N PRO A 47 16.04 6.73 2.02
CA PRO A 47 15.83 7.48 3.25
C PRO A 47 17.16 7.58 3.99
N ASP A 48 17.52 8.77 4.44
CA ASP A 48 18.69 8.96 5.29
C ASP A 48 18.56 8.01 6.49
N PRO A 49 19.53 7.09 6.71
CA PRO A 49 19.47 6.14 7.82
C PRO A 49 19.45 6.82 9.20
N ARG A 50 19.75 8.12 9.26
CA ARG A 50 19.69 8.94 10.48
C ARG A 50 18.33 9.59 10.71
N LEU A 51 17.46 9.64 9.70
CA LEU A 51 16.10 10.14 9.86
C LEU A 51 15.20 9.02 10.39
N ALA A 52 14.29 9.38 11.31
CA ALA A 52 13.29 8.44 11.80
C ALA A 52 12.55 7.80 10.60
N PRO A 53 12.32 6.48 10.60
CA PRO A 53 11.63 5.82 9.50
C PRO A 53 10.26 6.47 9.31
N SER A 54 10.07 7.19 8.21
CA SER A 54 8.76 7.75 7.87
C SER A 54 7.80 6.59 7.63
N LEU A 55 6.55 6.74 8.09
CA LEU A 55 5.48 5.75 7.88
C LEU A 55 5.24 5.41 6.40
N SER A 56 5.66 6.28 5.47
CA SER A 56 5.78 5.97 4.04
C SER A 56 7.24 5.70 3.68
N SER A 57 7.53 4.55 3.06
CA SER A 57 8.87 4.25 2.55
C SER A 57 9.25 5.26 1.45
N ALA A 58 10.55 5.48 1.24
CA ALA A 58 11.03 6.31 0.13
C ALA A 58 10.51 5.86 -1.23
N SER A 59 10.47 4.54 -1.45
CA SER A 59 9.90 3.93 -2.65
C SER A 59 8.40 4.16 -2.79
N ALA A 60 7.65 4.12 -1.69
CA ALA A 60 6.22 4.46 -1.72
C ALA A 60 6.00 5.92 -2.16
N ARG A 61 6.83 6.86 -1.66
CA ARG A 61 6.76 8.27 -2.09
C ARG A 61 7.15 8.45 -3.56
N PHE A 62 8.18 7.74 -4.00
CA PHE A 62 8.65 7.75 -5.39
C PHE A 62 7.54 7.28 -6.36
N ILE A 63 6.88 6.17 -6.04
CA ILE A 63 5.73 5.66 -6.81
C ILE A 63 4.52 6.60 -6.73
N MET A 64 4.22 7.17 -5.56
CA MET A 64 3.08 8.07 -5.39
C MET A 64 3.22 9.39 -6.17
N ARG A 65 4.45 9.89 -6.31
CA ARG A 65 4.75 11.09 -7.12
C ARG A 65 4.76 10.79 -8.62
N GLY A 66 4.89 9.52 -9.01
CA GLY A 66 5.03 9.10 -10.40
C GLY A 66 6.45 9.23 -10.94
N ASP A 67 7.43 9.50 -10.06
CA ASP A 67 8.85 9.63 -10.42
C ASP A 67 9.41 8.32 -11.00
N ASP A 68 8.77 7.18 -10.72
CA ASP A 68 9.10 5.87 -11.28
C ASP A 68 8.90 5.80 -12.81
N ARG A 69 8.03 6.65 -13.37
CA ARG A 69 7.80 6.74 -14.83
C ARG A 69 8.90 7.47 -15.58
N GLU A 70 9.72 8.25 -14.88
CA GLU A 70 10.86 8.95 -15.47
C GLU A 70 12.08 8.04 -15.64
N VAL A 71 12.08 6.89 -14.94
CA VAL A 71 13.12 5.87 -15.09
C VAL A 71 12.82 5.06 -16.36
N PRO A 72 13.77 4.92 -17.30
CA PRO A 72 13.57 4.15 -18.53
C PRO A 72 13.62 2.63 -18.27
N ASP A 73 12.73 2.12 -17.42
CA ASP A 73 12.57 0.69 -17.12
C ASP A 73 11.08 0.32 -17.10
N PRO A 74 10.56 -0.30 -18.18
CA PRO A 74 9.14 -0.63 -18.29
C PRO A 74 8.68 -1.65 -17.24
N LEU A 75 9.60 -2.48 -16.71
CA LEU A 75 9.27 -3.43 -15.64
C LEU A 75 9.13 -2.71 -14.30
N LEU A 76 9.93 -1.68 -14.05
CA LEU A 76 9.82 -0.85 -12.86
C LEU A 76 8.47 -0.11 -12.84
N THR A 77 8.08 0.50 -13.96
CA THR A 77 6.77 1.15 -14.13
C THR A 77 5.63 0.16 -13.91
N ALA A 78 5.72 -1.05 -14.49
CA ALA A 78 4.69 -2.08 -14.30
C ALA A 78 4.57 -2.52 -12.83
N LEU A 79 5.68 -2.57 -12.08
CA LEU A 79 5.68 -2.85 -10.64
C LEU A 79 5.09 -1.68 -9.84
N GLY A 80 5.40 -0.44 -10.20
CA GLY A 80 4.80 0.78 -9.64
C GLY A 80 3.28 0.79 -9.80
N ASP A 81 2.78 0.52 -11.01
CA ASP A 81 1.35 0.43 -11.31
C ASP A 81 0.65 -0.72 -10.54
N ARG A 82 1.34 -1.84 -10.32
CA ARG A 82 0.82 -2.92 -9.45
C ARG A 82 0.72 -2.48 -8.01
N CYS A 83 1.72 -1.77 -7.48
CA CYS A 83 1.67 -1.19 -6.13
C CYS A 83 0.50 -0.21 -6.01
N HIS A 84 0.32 0.66 -7.01
CA HIS A 84 -0.75 1.65 -7.03
C HIS A 84 -2.14 0.99 -7.03
N ARG A 85 -2.35 0.00 -7.90
CA ARG A 85 -3.60 -0.78 -7.94
C ARG A 85 -3.84 -1.53 -6.63
N ALA A 86 -2.84 -2.20 -6.09
CA ALA A 86 -2.97 -2.93 -4.83
C ALA A 86 -3.33 -1.98 -3.67
N GLY A 87 -2.71 -0.80 -3.61
CA GLY A 87 -3.03 0.23 -2.62
C GLY A 87 -4.46 0.75 -2.75
N TYR A 88 -4.93 1.04 -3.97
CA TYR A 88 -6.32 1.43 -4.22
C TYR A 88 -7.30 0.34 -3.81
N TRP A 89 -7.06 -0.91 -4.20
CA TRP A 89 -7.92 -2.04 -3.81
C TRP A 89 -7.96 -2.22 -2.30
N ALA A 90 -6.82 -2.15 -1.62
CA ALA A 90 -6.73 -2.23 -0.17
C ALA A 90 -7.55 -1.13 0.51
N MET A 91 -7.39 0.12 0.05
CA MET A 91 -8.10 1.27 0.61
C MET A 91 -9.60 1.18 0.34
N SER A 92 -10.03 0.86 -0.88
CA SER A 92 -11.43 0.72 -1.24
C SER A 92 -12.11 -0.40 -0.47
N ALA A 93 -11.42 -1.53 -0.28
CA ALA A 93 -11.95 -2.66 0.48
C ALA A 93 -12.06 -2.34 1.97
N PHE A 94 -11.05 -1.66 2.53
CA PHE A 94 -11.10 -1.16 3.91
C PHE A 94 -12.26 -0.17 4.11
N LEU A 95 -12.37 0.83 3.24
CA LEU A 95 -13.42 1.83 3.30
C LEU A 95 -14.82 1.19 3.16
N GLY A 96 -14.99 0.23 2.26
CA GLY A 96 -16.22 -0.53 2.10
C GLY A 96 -16.58 -1.34 3.35
N ALA A 97 -15.59 -1.94 4.02
CA ALA A 97 -15.81 -2.67 5.26
C ALA A 97 -16.18 -1.74 6.44
N VAL A 98 -15.55 -0.56 6.54
CA VAL A 98 -15.90 0.46 7.54
C VAL A 98 -17.29 1.04 7.29
N LEU A 99 -17.61 1.38 6.04
CA LEU A 99 -18.93 1.93 5.70
C LEU A 99 -20.04 0.88 5.88
N SER A 100 -19.82 -0.37 5.49
CA SER A 100 -20.83 -1.43 5.68
C SER A 100 -21.10 -1.75 7.16
N THR A 101 -20.16 -1.45 8.06
CA THR A 101 -20.33 -1.60 9.51
C THR A 101 -20.88 -0.33 10.18
N ALA A 102 -20.58 0.86 9.65
CA ALA A 102 -21.06 2.13 10.18
C ALA A 102 -22.49 2.49 9.73
N VAL A 103 -22.88 2.17 8.49
CA VAL A 103 -24.19 2.54 7.91
C VAL A 103 -25.38 1.92 8.67
N PRO A 104 -25.36 0.63 9.08
CA PRO A 104 -26.43 0.05 9.88
C PRO A 104 -26.56 0.68 11.28
N ALA A 105 -25.46 1.20 11.84
CA ALA A 105 -25.45 1.84 13.15
C ALA A 105 -26.04 3.27 13.13
N ILE A 106 -26.07 3.93 11.97
CA ILE A 106 -26.58 5.30 11.80
C ILE A 106 -28.05 5.31 11.36
N LEU A 107 -28.49 4.32 10.58
CA LEU A 107 -29.87 4.22 10.06
C LEU A 107 -30.80 3.34 10.90
N GLY A 108 -30.28 2.61 11.89
CA GLY A 108 -31.04 1.74 12.78
C GLY A 108 -31.27 2.28 14.20
N GLY A 109 -31.04 3.58 14.42
CA GLY A 109 -31.29 4.28 15.69
C GLY A 109 -32.58 5.06 15.67
#